data_AF-A0AAE6JH45-F1
#
_entry.id   AF-A0AAE6JH45-F1
#
_cell.length_a   1.000
_cell.length_b   1.000
_cell.length_c   1.000
_cell.angle_alpha   90.00
_cell.angle_beta   90.00
_cell.angle_gamma   90.00
#
_symmetry.space_group_name_H-M   'P 1'
#
loop_
_entity.id
_entity.type
_entity.pdbx_description
1 polymer ?
#
loop_
_entity_poly.entity_id
_entity_poly.type
_entity_poly.pdbx_seq_one_letter_code
_entity_poly.pdbx_strand_id
1 'polypeptide(L)'
;MTLSDEEFREEYKPLHIPSHFDPQDTQQNKAIYALAQIREGTADSVLKELETLQPGIVNEQVTALVKTTLVSLYNKGLIKGEEHNGQMHYNLSKITEANDGSTRH
;
A
#
# COMPACT_ATOMS: atom_id res chain seq x y z
N MET A 1 -21.47 14.24 -7.02
CA MET A 1 -21.42 14.60 -5.60
C MET A 1 -20.13 15.36 -5.38
N THR A 2 -20.19 16.63 -4.97
CA THR A 2 -19.01 17.38 -4.53
C THR A 2 -18.69 16.89 -3.12
N LEU A 3 -17.56 16.20 -2.94
CA LEU A 3 -17.06 15.87 -1.61
C LEU A 3 -16.88 17.16 -0.82
N SER A 4 -17.25 17.16 0.44
CA SER A 4 -16.98 18.28 1.34
C SER A 4 -15.48 18.43 1.56
N ASP A 5 -15.00 19.64 1.85
CA ASP A 5 -13.57 19.88 2.09
C ASP A 5 -12.98 18.97 3.19
N GLU A 6 -13.79 18.58 4.18
CA GLU A 6 -13.40 17.65 5.24
C GLU A 6 -13.25 16.21 4.73
N GLU A 7 -14.21 15.73 3.92
CA GLU A 7 -14.15 14.40 3.31
C GLU A 7 -12.95 14.28 2.36
N PHE A 8 -12.67 15.35 1.61
CA PHE A 8 -11.48 15.44 0.77
C PHE A 8 -10.20 15.39 1.61
N ARG A 9 -10.12 16.16 2.70
CA ARG A 9 -8.93 16.12 3.55
C ARG A 9 -8.69 14.76 4.16
N GLU A 10 -9.72 14.07 4.64
CA GLU A 10 -9.61 12.71 5.20
C GLU A 10 -9.18 11.68 4.14
N GLU A 11 -9.76 11.76 2.94
CA GLU A 11 -9.49 10.80 1.87
C GLU A 11 -8.07 10.93 1.28
N TYR A 12 -7.52 12.14 1.27
CA TYR A 12 -6.20 12.44 0.70
C TYR A 12 -5.12 12.72 1.76
N LYS A 13 -5.33 12.31 3.01
CA LYS A 13 -4.26 12.39 4.03
C LYS A 13 -3.03 11.60 3.60
N PRO A 14 -1.82 12.05 4.00
CA PRO A 14 -0.61 11.26 3.83
C PRO A 14 -0.78 9.85 4.41
N LEU A 15 -0.31 8.85 3.67
CA LEU A 15 -0.30 7.46 4.13
C LEU A 15 0.46 7.36 5.47
N HIS A 16 -0.23 6.90 6.50
CA HIS A 16 0.39 6.57 7.77
C HIS A 16 1.12 5.23 7.67
N ILE A 17 2.42 5.22 7.97
CA ILE A 17 3.26 4.02 7.97
C ILE A 17 3.55 3.67 9.44
N PRO A 18 3.09 2.52 9.96
CA PRO A 18 3.40 2.11 11.33
C PRO A 18 4.91 1.97 11.54
N SER A 19 5.40 2.34 12.73
CA SER A 19 6.83 2.25 13.07
C SER A 19 7.26 0.84 13.50
N HIS A 20 6.34 0.01 13.97
CA HIS A 20 6.56 -1.38 14.34
C HIS A 20 5.36 -2.25 13.95
N PHE A 21 5.57 -3.55 13.87
CA PHE A 21 4.47 -4.51 13.72
C PHE A 21 3.70 -4.61 15.04
N ASP A 22 2.37 -4.59 14.97
CA ASP A 22 1.50 -4.87 16.12
C ASP A 22 0.43 -5.90 15.72
N PRO A 23 0.42 -7.11 16.34
CA PRO A 23 -0.58 -8.15 16.09
C PRO A 23 -2.03 -7.73 16.39
N GLN A 24 -2.26 -6.67 17.18
CA GLN A 24 -3.59 -6.14 17.49
C GLN A 24 -4.00 -5.00 16.56
N ASP A 25 -3.12 -4.56 15.67
CA ASP A 25 -3.43 -3.49 14.70
C ASP A 25 -4.36 -4.00 13.57
N THR A 26 -4.92 -3.05 12.84
CA THR A 26 -5.72 -3.27 11.65
C THR A 26 -4.93 -4.03 10.59
N GLN A 27 -5.63 -4.87 9.82
CA GLN A 27 -5.01 -5.63 8.73
C GLN A 27 -4.37 -4.72 7.66
N GLN A 28 -4.95 -3.53 7.45
CA GLN A 28 -4.38 -2.51 6.57
C GLN A 28 -3.03 -2.01 7.09
N ASN A 29 -2.92 -1.64 8.36
CA ASN A 29 -1.66 -1.18 8.94
C ASN A 29 -0.60 -2.29 8.93
N LYS A 30 -0.98 -3.52 9.22
CA LYS A 30 -0.09 -4.69 9.10
C LYS A 30 0.42 -4.85 7.67
N ALA A 31 -0.46 -4.72 6.67
CA ALA A 31 -0.08 -4.80 5.26
C ALA A 31 0.87 -3.65 4.84
N ILE A 32 0.59 -2.41 5.28
CA ILE A 32 1.46 -1.25 5.04
C ILE A 32 2.83 -1.46 5.70
N TYR A 33 2.86 -1.93 6.94
CA TYR A 33 4.11 -2.23 7.64
C TYR A 33 4.91 -3.31 6.92
N ALA A 34 4.27 -4.42 6.53
CA ALA A 34 4.91 -5.49 5.77
C ALA A 34 5.48 -4.98 4.43
N LEU A 35 4.74 -4.14 3.70
CA LEU A 35 5.24 -3.50 2.50
C LEU A 35 6.44 -2.57 2.79
N ALA A 36 6.43 -1.86 3.92
CA ALA A 36 7.55 -1.03 4.35
C ALA A 36 8.82 -1.85 4.61
N GLN A 37 8.67 -3.04 5.22
CA GLN A 37 9.79 -3.93 5.51
C GLN A 37 10.44 -4.48 4.23
N ILE A 38 9.63 -4.96 3.29
CA ILE A 38 10.14 -5.50 2.01
C ILE A 38 10.57 -4.40 1.03
N ARG A 39 10.23 -3.13 1.31
CA ARG A 39 10.42 -1.92 0.49
C ARG A 39 9.64 -1.92 -0.83
N GLU A 40 9.69 -3.01 -1.57
CA GLU A 40 9.01 -3.21 -2.84
C GLU A 40 8.59 -4.67 -3.01
N GLY A 41 7.38 -4.90 -3.53
CA GLY A 41 6.96 -6.26 -3.88
C GLY A 41 5.49 -6.38 -4.29
N THR A 42 5.12 -7.59 -4.66
CA THR A 42 3.75 -7.96 -5.03
C THR A 42 2.87 -8.18 -3.78
N ALA A 43 1.56 -8.29 -3.98
CA ALA A 43 0.64 -8.67 -2.91
C ALA A 43 1.04 -9.99 -2.22
N ASP A 44 1.53 -10.96 -2.99
CA ASP A 44 2.00 -12.25 -2.44
C ASP A 44 3.28 -12.07 -1.60
N SER A 45 4.15 -11.14 -1.97
CA SER A 45 5.34 -10.79 -1.20
C SER A 45 4.97 -10.19 0.15
N VAL A 46 3.96 -9.30 0.18
CA VAL A 46 3.41 -8.73 1.42
C VAL A 46 2.79 -9.80 2.30
N LEU A 47 2.03 -10.74 1.73
CA LEU A 47 1.43 -11.86 2.47
C LEU A 47 2.50 -12.78 3.07
N LYS A 48 3.57 -13.06 2.33
CA LYS A 48 4.69 -13.86 2.82
C LYS A 48 5.41 -13.19 4.00
N GLU A 49 5.58 -11.87 3.93
CA GLU A 49 6.14 -11.09 5.03
C GLU A 49 5.21 -11.10 6.25
N LEU A 50 3.89 -10.95 6.05
CA LEU A 50 2.90 -11.05 7.12
C LEU A 50 2.93 -12.42 7.81
N GLU A 51 3.04 -13.50 7.05
CA GLU A 51 3.16 -14.86 7.59
C GLU A 51 4.47 -15.06 8.37
N THR A 52 5.54 -14.35 7.98
CA THR A 52 6.82 -14.35 8.70
C THR A 52 6.72 -13.59 10.02
N LEU A 53 6.06 -12.44 10.02
CA LEU A 53 5.86 -11.59 11.21
C LEU A 53 4.85 -12.20 12.20
N GLN A 54 3.81 -12.85 11.68
CA GLN A 54 2.77 -13.51 12.47
C GLN A 54 2.33 -14.81 11.77
N PRO A 55 2.96 -15.95 12.10
CA PRO A 55 2.58 -17.25 11.54
C PRO A 55 1.10 -17.58 11.80
N GLY A 56 0.41 -18.08 10.77
CA GLY A 56 -1.01 -18.41 10.79
C GLY A 56 -1.95 -17.23 10.61
N ILE A 57 -1.44 -16.02 10.33
CA ILE A 57 -2.29 -14.86 10.04
C ILE A 57 -2.90 -14.94 8.63
N VAL A 58 -2.18 -15.51 7.66
CA VAL A 58 -2.62 -15.51 6.27
C VAL A 58 -3.78 -16.49 6.08
N ASN A 59 -4.93 -15.93 5.70
CA ASN A 59 -6.12 -16.65 5.30
C ASN A 59 -6.79 -15.92 4.11
N GLU A 60 -7.89 -16.46 3.61
CA GLU A 60 -8.60 -15.89 2.44
C GLU A 60 -9.05 -14.44 2.67
N GLN A 61 -9.51 -14.10 3.88
CA GLN A 61 -9.96 -12.74 4.21
C GLN A 61 -8.79 -11.76 4.23
N VAL A 62 -7.68 -12.13 4.87
CA VAL A 62 -6.45 -11.31 4.90
C VAL A 62 -5.88 -11.15 3.49
N THR A 63 -5.88 -12.21 2.68
CA THR A 63 -5.44 -12.19 1.29
C THR A 63 -6.25 -11.19 0.45
N ALA A 64 -7.58 -11.26 0.54
CA ALA A 64 -8.47 -10.34 -0.17
C ALA A 64 -8.29 -8.89 0.30
N LEU A 65 -8.10 -8.68 1.60
CA LEU A 65 -7.88 -7.36 2.18
C LEU A 65 -6.56 -6.77 1.71
N VAL A 66 -5.44 -7.50 1.78
CA VAL A 66 -4.13 -7.02 1.32
C VAL A 66 -4.19 -6.59 -0.15
N LYS A 67 -4.78 -7.42 -1.01
CA LYS A 67 -4.94 -7.09 -2.45
C LYS A 67 -5.76 -5.82 -2.65
N THR A 68 -6.90 -5.71 -1.98
CA THR A 68 -7.77 -4.53 -2.06
C THR A 68 -7.09 -3.27 -1.52
N THR A 69 -6.38 -3.38 -0.40
CA THR A 69 -5.64 -2.27 0.23
C THR A 69 -4.56 -1.74 -0.71
N LEU A 70 -3.71 -2.62 -1.27
CA LEU A 70 -2.64 -2.19 -2.17
C LEU A 70 -3.19 -1.50 -3.44
N VAL A 71 -4.22 -2.07 -4.05
CA VAL A 71 -4.88 -1.46 -5.22
C VAL A 71 -5.52 -0.12 -4.86
N SER A 72 -6.19 -0.02 -3.71
CA SER A 72 -6.81 1.23 -3.26
C SER A 72 -5.78 2.32 -3.00
N LEU A 73 -4.69 2.00 -2.29
CA LEU A 73 -3.60 2.94 -2.03
C LEU A 73 -2.91 3.40 -3.32
N TYR A 74 -2.72 2.50 -4.28
CA TYR A 74 -2.17 2.83 -5.60
C TYR A 74 -3.11 3.76 -6.38
N ASN A 75 -4.40 3.44 -6.46
CA ASN A 75 -5.40 4.26 -7.15
C ASN A 75 -5.54 5.66 -6.52
N LYS A 76 -5.27 5.79 -5.21
CA LYS A 76 -5.23 7.07 -4.49
C LYS A 76 -3.90 7.82 -4.65
N GLY A 77 -2.92 7.27 -5.37
CA GLY A 77 -1.58 7.85 -5.51
C GLY A 77 -0.78 7.90 -4.20
N LEU A 78 -1.15 7.09 -3.21
CA LEU A 78 -0.50 7.06 -1.90
C LEU A 78 0.75 6.16 -1.88
N ILE A 79 0.80 5.19 -2.79
CA ILE A 79 1.95 4.29 -3.03
C ILE A 79 2.24 4.23 -4.53
N LYS A 80 3.44 3.79 -4.89
CA LYS A 80 3.78 3.47 -6.28
C LYS A 80 3.36 2.06 -6.63
N GLY A 81 3.14 1.85 -7.92
CA GLY A 81 2.86 0.55 -8.50
C GLY A 81 3.45 0.49 -9.91
N GLU A 82 4.25 -0.53 -10.18
CA GLU A 82 4.85 -0.78 -11.50
C GLU A 82 4.52 -2.20 -11.95
N GLU A 83 4.12 -2.35 -13.20
CA GLU A 83 3.87 -3.67 -13.77
C GLU A 83 5.18 -4.28 -14.30
N HIS A 84 5.66 -5.33 -13.64
CA HIS A 84 6.84 -6.08 -14.06
C HIS A 84 6.39 -7.51 -14.40
N ASN A 85 6.64 -7.96 -15.64
CA ASN A 85 6.31 -9.31 -16.11
C ASN A 85 4.84 -9.74 -15.88
N GLY A 86 3.88 -8.80 -16.02
CA GLY A 86 2.46 -9.08 -15.82
C GLY A 86 2.02 -9.12 -14.34
N GLN A 87 2.89 -8.70 -13.42
CA GLN A 87 2.60 -8.59 -11.99
C GLN A 87 2.80 -7.16 -11.51
N MET A 88 1.91 -6.70 -10.64
CA MET A 88 2.00 -5.36 -10.06
C MET A 88 2.92 -5.38 -8.82
N HIS A 89 3.99 -4.60 -8.87
CA HIS A 89 4.95 -4.39 -7.79
C HIS A 89 4.67 -3.05 -7.12
N TYR A 90 4.42 -3.07 -5.82
CA TYR A 90 4.09 -1.89 -5.04
C TYR A 90 5.28 -1.43 -4.20
N ASN A 91 5.38 -0.13 -3.93
CA ASN A 91 6.46 0.46 -3.12
C ASN A 91 5.95 1.71 -2.38
N LEU A 92 6.36 1.90 -1.12
CA LEU A 92 5.98 3.05 -0.28
C LEU A 92 6.77 4.34 -0.57
N SER A 93 7.86 4.26 -1.34
CA SER A 93 8.69 5.42 -1.66
C SER A 93 7.91 6.44 -2.50
N LYS A 94 7.60 7.58 -1.87
CA LYS A 94 7.13 8.76 -2.61
C LYS A 94 8.30 9.28 -3.43
N ILE A 95 8.18 9.17 -4.76
CA ILE A 95 8.89 10.00 -5.74
C ILE A 95 10.43 9.99 -5.62
N THR A 96 11.09 9.01 -6.25
CA THR A 96 12.52 9.11 -6.64
C THR A 96 12.74 9.57 -8.08
N GLU A 97 11.67 9.71 -8.88
CA GLU A 97 11.75 10.39 -10.17
C GLU A 97 10.87 11.63 -10.08
N ALA A 98 11.50 12.80 -10.27
CA ALA A 98 10.75 14.00 -10.58
C ALA A 98 9.80 13.65 -11.74
N ASN A 99 8.51 13.97 -11.60
CA ASN A 99 7.66 14.09 -12.78
C ASN A 99 8.37 15.08 -13.69
N ASP A 100 9.01 14.59 -14.75
CA ASP A 100 9.40 15.42 -15.87
C ASP A 100 8.08 15.83 -16.50
N GLY A 101 7.56 16.96 -16.00
CA GLY A 101 6.35 17.57 -16.46
C GLY A 101 6.55 17.93 -17.93
N SER A 102 6.32 16.98 -18.82
CA SER A 102 6.06 17.27 -20.22
C SER A 102 4.68 17.91 -20.28
N THR A 103 4.58 19.16 -19.83
CA THR A 103 3.61 20.11 -20.34
C THR A 103 3.91 20.22 -21.83
N ARG A 104 3.21 19.40 -22.64
CA ARG A 104 3.10 19.65 -24.07
C ARG A 104 2.41 21.01 -24.20
N HIS A 105 3.22 22.01 -24.53
CA HIS A 105 2.80 23.30 -25.07
C HIS A 105 2.28 23.14 -26.49
#